data_AF-A0A6B2B155-F1
#
_entry.id   AF-A0A6B2B155-F1
#
_cell.length_a   1.000
_cell.length_b   1.000
_cell.length_c   1.000
_cell.angle_alpha   90.00
_cell.angle_beta   90.00
_cell.angle_gamma   90.00
#
_symmetry.space_group_name_H-M   'P 1'
#
loop_
_entity.id
_entity.type
_entity.pdbx_description
1 polymer ?
#
loop_
_entity_poly.entity_id
_entity_poly.type
_entity_poly.pdbx_seq_one_letter_code
_entity_poly.pdbx_strand_id
1 'polypeptide(L)'
;MEELHHHLRQLPGFLQAELAAQVGDWSGIRYIDITDKHVHAINHLIAIKRAPLRQDHIDNSYFLWGADPWDKSSLELNAQMRATPGGLPTDFYYMTVDARFHIESIRFLNELKGNLESLHARLIEQEREYNERMAQEAAQRQAEEEARARAEAEEAARRLAEEQAAQQRAIEAAFQLAQRQVEEAEHALALRNAEEARAKEAESNRAIEMTFGPEASREIDNAIKVLRGTIEIAITDFSNTISAHGALDMSQLEAIQNMSTVH
;
A
#
# COMPACT_ATOMS: atom_id res chain seq x y z
N MET A 1 17.48 -20.11 31.92
CA MET A 1 17.52 -21.32 32.80
C MET A 1 18.67 -21.26 33.79
N GLU A 2 19.89 -20.86 33.41
CA GLU A 2 21.03 -20.77 34.33
C GLU A 2 20.78 -19.83 35.52
N GLU A 3 20.12 -18.70 35.29
CA GLU A 3 19.78 -17.71 36.34
C GLU A 3 18.83 -18.28 37.40
N LEU A 4 17.81 -19.03 37.00
CA LEU A 4 16.96 -19.77 37.94
C LEU A 4 17.78 -20.74 38.80
N HIS A 5 18.65 -21.55 38.18
CA HIS A 5 19.52 -22.48 38.92
C HIS A 5 20.48 -21.75 39.86
N HIS A 6 20.99 -20.58 39.44
CA HIS A 6 21.85 -19.75 40.28
C HIS A 6 21.11 -19.32 41.56
N HIS A 7 19.89 -18.78 41.43
CA HIS A 7 19.08 -18.37 42.58
C HIS A 7 18.69 -19.56 43.46
N LEU A 8 18.34 -20.72 42.88
CA LEU A 8 18.02 -21.93 43.64
C LEU A 8 19.21 -22.42 44.48
N ARG A 9 20.44 -22.32 43.96
CA ARG A 9 21.67 -22.71 44.70
C ARG A 9 21.95 -21.82 45.91
N GLN A 10 21.39 -20.61 45.97
CA GLN A 10 21.54 -19.72 47.12
C GLN A 10 20.72 -20.19 48.33
N LEU A 11 19.68 -21.00 48.13
CA LEU A 11 18.93 -21.60 49.24
C LEU A 11 19.77 -22.63 50.01
N PRO A 12 19.53 -22.79 51.32
CA PRO A 12 19.91 -23.98 52.09
C PRO A 12 19.45 -25.28 51.43
N GLY A 13 20.26 -26.34 51.49
CA GLY A 13 19.96 -27.63 50.84
C GLY A 13 18.60 -28.23 51.22
N PHE A 14 18.17 -28.10 52.47
CA PHE A 14 16.85 -28.62 52.89
C PHE A 14 15.69 -27.82 52.27
N LEU A 15 15.81 -26.50 52.14
CA LEU A 15 14.80 -25.66 51.46
C LEU A 15 14.77 -25.95 49.96
N GLN A 16 15.92 -26.22 49.35
CA GLN A 16 15.96 -26.69 47.95
C GLN A 16 15.18 -27.99 47.79
N ALA A 17 15.36 -28.95 48.70
CA ALA A 17 14.65 -30.22 48.67
C ALA A 17 13.13 -30.06 48.89
N GLU A 18 12.72 -29.24 49.86
CA GLU A 18 11.31 -28.92 50.10
C GLU A 18 10.67 -28.21 48.89
N LEU A 19 11.39 -27.25 48.30
CA LEU A 19 10.94 -26.54 47.11
C LEU A 19 10.83 -27.46 45.90
N ALA A 20 11.83 -28.32 45.67
CA ALA A 20 11.79 -29.31 44.59
C ALA A 20 10.62 -30.28 44.76
N ALA A 21 10.34 -30.73 45.99
CA ALA A 21 9.18 -31.57 46.28
C ALA A 21 7.85 -30.86 45.99
N GLN A 22 7.76 -29.56 46.30
CA GLN A 22 6.56 -28.76 46.07
C GLN A 22 6.34 -28.41 44.59
N VAL A 23 7.42 -28.13 43.85
CA VAL A 23 7.38 -27.83 42.41
C VAL A 23 7.09 -29.08 41.59
N GLY A 24 7.60 -30.24 42.01
CA GLY A 24 7.47 -31.50 41.28
C GLY A 24 8.21 -31.49 39.94
N ASP A 25 7.81 -32.34 38.99
CA ASP A 25 8.40 -32.34 37.66
C ASP A 25 7.97 -31.09 36.85
N TRP A 26 8.91 -30.58 36.08
CA TRP A 26 8.81 -29.38 35.25
C TRP A 26 9.44 -29.59 33.87
N SER A 27 9.70 -30.85 33.50
CA SER A 27 10.13 -31.23 32.16
C SER A 27 9.12 -30.79 31.09
N GLY A 28 9.61 -30.20 30.00
CA GLY A 28 8.78 -29.76 28.86
C GLY A 28 7.95 -28.49 29.07
N ILE A 29 8.04 -27.83 30.22
CA ILE A 29 7.33 -26.57 30.51
C ILE A 29 8.16 -25.37 30.01
N ARG A 30 7.50 -24.28 29.59
CA ARG A 30 8.19 -23.04 29.18
C ARG A 30 8.87 -22.37 30.37
N TYR A 31 9.96 -21.65 30.12
CA TYR A 31 10.76 -21.05 31.19
C TYR A 31 9.98 -20.04 32.07
N ILE A 32 9.08 -19.27 31.46
CA ILE A 32 8.20 -18.33 32.16
C ILE A 32 7.21 -19.02 33.11
N ASP A 33 6.62 -20.14 32.65
CA ASP A 33 5.66 -20.91 33.45
C ASP A 33 6.40 -21.68 34.57
N ILE A 34 7.65 -22.08 34.31
CA ILE A 34 8.53 -22.67 35.33
C ILE A 34 8.77 -21.68 36.46
N THR A 35 9.15 -20.43 36.16
CA THR A 35 9.45 -19.43 37.21
C THR A 35 8.21 -19.10 38.02
N ASP A 36 7.05 -18.97 37.38
CA ASP A 36 5.75 -18.79 38.04
C ASP A 36 5.41 -19.93 39.00
N LYS A 37 5.58 -21.19 38.53
CA LYS A 37 5.37 -22.39 39.36
C LYS A 37 6.27 -22.39 40.60
N HIS A 38 7.53 -21.96 40.47
CA HIS A 38 8.43 -21.83 41.62
C HIS A 38 7.97 -20.74 42.58
N VAL A 39 7.50 -19.58 42.09
CA VAL A 39 6.95 -18.51 42.95
C VAL A 39 5.73 -19.01 43.73
N HIS A 40 4.82 -19.76 43.09
CA HIS A 40 3.68 -20.38 43.76
C HIS A 40 4.11 -21.40 44.83
N ALA A 41 5.06 -22.27 44.51
CA ALA A 41 5.60 -23.23 45.47
C ALA A 41 6.27 -22.53 46.68
N ILE A 42 7.01 -21.45 46.45
CA ILE A 42 7.62 -20.64 47.51
C ILE A 42 6.55 -20.02 48.41
N ASN A 43 5.50 -19.43 47.83
CA ASN A 43 4.39 -18.85 48.62
C ASN A 43 3.72 -19.92 49.50
N HIS A 44 3.54 -21.13 48.99
CA HIS A 44 2.99 -22.24 49.76
C HIS A 44 3.93 -22.66 50.91
N LEU A 45 5.23 -22.79 50.65
CA LEU A 45 6.21 -23.10 51.69
C LEU A 45 6.28 -22.02 52.76
N ILE A 46 6.25 -20.74 52.39
CA ILE A 46 6.19 -19.63 53.35
C ILE A 46 4.96 -19.78 54.25
N ALA A 47 3.80 -20.10 53.69
CA ALA A 47 2.58 -20.32 54.47
C ALA A 47 2.74 -21.50 55.45
N ILE A 48 3.32 -22.62 55.01
CA ILE A 48 3.61 -23.78 55.87
C ILE A 48 4.57 -23.40 57.00
N LYS A 49 5.67 -22.69 56.70
CA LYS A 49 6.66 -22.28 57.70
C LYS A 49 6.11 -21.23 58.67
N ARG A 50 5.11 -20.46 58.26
CA ARG A 50 4.46 -19.45 59.09
C ARG A 50 3.42 -20.04 60.05
N ALA A 51 2.77 -21.15 59.68
CA ALA A 51 1.71 -21.77 60.46
C ALA A 51 2.05 -22.09 61.93
N PRO A 52 3.26 -22.60 62.28
CA PRO A 52 3.60 -22.88 63.68
C PRO A 52 4.06 -21.65 64.48
N LEU A 53 4.26 -20.49 63.84
CA LEU A 53 4.79 -19.30 64.51
C LEU A 53 3.76 -18.69 65.46
N ARG A 54 4.20 -18.40 66.69
CA ARG A 54 3.44 -17.66 67.70
C ARG A 54 4.21 -16.43 68.15
N GLN A 55 3.49 -15.34 68.46
CA GLN A 55 4.10 -14.03 68.74
C GLN A 55 5.05 -14.07 69.94
N ASP A 56 4.67 -14.78 70.99
CA ASP A 56 5.50 -15.01 72.18
C ASP A 56 6.86 -15.63 71.87
N HIS A 57 6.91 -16.62 70.97
CA HIS A 57 8.18 -17.22 70.53
C HIS A 57 8.97 -16.33 69.57
N ILE A 58 8.29 -15.52 68.74
CA ILE A 58 8.95 -14.55 67.86
C ILE A 58 9.69 -13.51 68.72
N ASP A 59 9.00 -12.88 69.67
CA ASP A 59 9.57 -11.82 70.51
C ASP A 59 10.75 -12.33 71.33
N ASN A 60 10.62 -13.53 71.91
CA ASN A 60 11.69 -14.15 72.68
C ASN A 60 12.86 -14.61 71.81
N SER A 61 12.64 -14.94 70.53
CA SER A 61 13.73 -15.35 69.65
C SER A 61 14.73 -14.22 69.41
N TYR A 62 14.23 -12.99 69.21
CA TYR A 62 15.08 -11.82 69.05
C TYR A 62 15.78 -11.43 70.36
N PHE A 63 15.11 -11.63 71.50
CA PHE A 63 15.71 -11.40 72.81
C PHE A 63 16.87 -12.36 73.11
N LEU A 64 16.70 -13.66 72.82
CA LEU A 64 17.68 -14.70 73.17
C LEU A 64 18.86 -14.80 72.20
N TRP A 65 18.64 -14.58 70.91
CA TRP A 65 19.65 -14.79 69.85
C TRP A 65 20.00 -13.53 69.05
N GLY A 66 19.45 -12.39 69.44
CA GLY A 66 19.71 -11.11 68.79
C GLY A 66 18.98 -10.94 67.46
N ALA A 67 19.25 -9.80 66.81
CA ALA A 67 18.62 -9.43 65.54
C ALA A 67 19.37 -9.95 64.31
N ASP A 68 20.61 -10.41 64.48
CA ASP A 68 21.48 -10.76 63.35
C ASP A 68 20.94 -11.97 62.56
N PRO A 69 20.73 -11.84 61.25
CA PRO A 69 20.18 -12.92 60.44
C PRO A 69 21.15 -14.10 60.33
N TRP A 70 20.61 -15.32 60.28
CA TRP A 70 21.44 -16.52 60.12
C TRP A 70 21.99 -16.64 58.69
N ASP A 71 23.27 -16.93 58.54
CA ASP A 71 23.79 -17.27 57.23
C ASP A 71 23.29 -18.65 56.76
N LYS A 72 23.54 -18.98 55.49
CA LYS A 72 23.12 -20.25 54.89
C LYS A 72 23.62 -21.45 55.70
N SER A 73 24.89 -21.43 56.10
CA SER A 73 25.54 -22.51 56.85
C SER A 73 24.92 -22.71 58.24
N SER A 74 24.62 -21.63 58.95
CA SER A 74 23.98 -21.68 60.27
C SER A 74 22.57 -22.27 60.19
N LEU A 75 21.81 -21.90 59.15
CA LEU A 75 20.47 -22.43 58.93
C LEU A 75 20.50 -23.91 58.51
N GLU A 76 21.47 -24.33 57.69
CA GLU A 76 21.68 -25.74 57.34
C GLU A 76 22.06 -26.59 58.55
N LEU A 77 22.96 -26.10 59.40
CA LEU A 77 23.34 -26.79 60.64
C LEU A 77 22.13 -26.97 61.57
N ASN A 78 21.30 -25.95 61.73
CA ASN A 78 20.08 -26.04 62.53
C ASN A 78 19.07 -27.04 61.95
N ALA A 79 18.93 -27.12 60.62
CA ALA A 79 18.08 -28.13 59.99
C ALA A 79 18.56 -29.56 60.30
N GLN A 80 19.88 -29.80 60.27
CA GLN A 80 20.46 -31.09 60.64
C GLN A 80 20.23 -31.44 62.11
N MET A 81 20.40 -30.46 63.01
CA MET A 81 20.12 -30.66 64.44
C MET A 81 18.64 -31.02 64.68
N ARG A 82 17.70 -30.34 64.02
CA ARG A 82 16.25 -30.66 64.11
C ARG A 82 15.90 -32.07 63.60
N ALA A 83 16.66 -32.60 62.64
CA ALA A 83 16.44 -33.94 62.12
C ALA A 83 16.96 -35.07 63.04
N THR A 84 17.64 -34.72 64.14
CA THR A 84 18.24 -35.70 65.06
C THR A 84 17.17 -36.33 65.96
N PRO A 85 17.06 -37.67 66.03
CA PRO A 85 16.09 -38.35 66.90
C PRO A 85 16.28 -38.02 68.39
N GLY A 86 15.19 -37.78 69.12
CA GLY A 86 15.20 -37.62 70.59
C GLY A 86 15.03 -36.19 71.11
N GLY A 87 15.07 -35.17 70.25
CA GLY A 87 14.69 -33.80 70.60
C GLY A 87 13.18 -33.58 70.43
N LEU A 88 12.37 -33.92 71.43
CA LEU A 88 10.97 -33.50 71.42
C LEU A 88 10.89 -32.01 71.80
N PRO A 89 10.24 -31.16 70.99
CA PRO A 89 10.12 -29.73 71.26
C PRO A 89 8.97 -29.52 72.24
N THR A 90 9.22 -29.76 73.53
CA THR A 90 8.17 -29.60 74.57
C THR A 90 8.43 -28.44 75.52
N ASP A 91 9.64 -27.88 75.56
CA ASP A 91 9.92 -26.71 76.38
C ASP A 91 9.88 -25.39 75.59
N PHE A 92 9.68 -24.31 76.32
CA PHE A 92 9.59 -22.96 75.77
C PHE A 92 10.86 -22.54 75.02
N TYR A 93 12.03 -22.98 75.47
CA TYR A 93 13.31 -22.64 74.84
C TYR A 93 13.41 -23.26 73.44
N TYR A 94 13.07 -24.55 73.30
CA TYR A 94 13.00 -25.24 72.02
C TYR A 94 11.99 -24.59 71.09
N MET A 95 10.79 -24.24 71.57
CA MET A 95 9.79 -23.54 70.73
C MET A 95 10.29 -22.18 70.23
N THR A 96 11.15 -21.51 71.00
CA THR A 96 11.72 -20.22 70.62
C THR A 96 12.86 -20.39 69.58
N VAL A 97 13.69 -21.42 69.71
CA VAL A 97 14.67 -21.83 68.67
C VAL A 97 13.95 -22.22 67.38
N ASP A 98 12.84 -22.95 67.51
CA ASP A 98 12.02 -23.41 66.39
C ASP A 98 11.42 -22.23 65.63
N ALA A 99 10.90 -21.25 66.36
CA ALA A 99 10.40 -20.01 65.78
C ALA A 99 11.52 -19.27 65.02
N ARG A 100 12.73 -19.18 65.57
CA ARG A 100 13.88 -18.56 64.87
C ARG A 100 14.18 -19.29 63.56
N PHE A 101 14.25 -20.62 63.60
CA PHE A 101 14.47 -21.43 62.40
C PHE A 101 13.42 -21.16 61.30
N HIS A 102 12.15 -21.08 61.69
CA HIS A 102 11.05 -20.79 60.76
C HIS A 102 11.12 -19.36 60.20
N ILE A 103 11.43 -18.36 61.02
CA ILE A 103 11.64 -16.96 60.58
C ILE A 103 12.76 -16.88 59.54
N GLU A 104 13.91 -17.49 59.83
CA GLU A 104 15.07 -17.47 58.93
C GLU A 104 14.79 -18.23 57.63
N SER A 105 14.10 -19.37 57.71
CA SER A 105 13.64 -20.10 56.52
C SER A 105 12.74 -19.24 55.63
N ILE A 106 11.79 -18.50 56.24
CA ILE A 106 10.90 -17.58 55.52
C ILE A 106 11.71 -16.44 54.87
N ARG A 107 12.76 -15.94 55.53
CA ARG A 107 13.62 -14.89 54.96
C ARG A 107 14.31 -15.36 53.67
N PHE A 108 14.98 -16.52 53.69
CA PHE A 108 15.60 -17.09 52.49
C PHE A 108 14.59 -17.33 51.36
N LEU A 109 13.39 -17.81 51.70
CA LEU A 109 12.30 -18.00 50.74
C LEU A 109 11.80 -16.67 50.16
N ASN A 110 11.70 -15.61 50.96
CA ASN A 110 11.30 -14.27 50.49
C ASN A 110 12.37 -13.64 49.58
N GLU A 111 13.66 -13.80 49.91
CA GLU A 111 14.78 -13.35 49.07
C GLU A 111 14.73 -14.05 47.71
N LEU A 112 14.55 -15.38 47.70
CA LEU A 112 14.37 -16.14 46.45
C LEU A 112 13.13 -15.66 45.69
N LYS A 113 12.00 -15.49 46.38
CA LYS A 113 10.74 -15.04 45.76
C LYS A 113 10.95 -13.72 45.02
N GLY A 114 11.54 -12.71 45.66
CA GLY A 114 11.78 -11.41 45.02
C GLY A 114 12.67 -11.52 43.78
N ASN A 115 13.71 -12.36 43.84
CA ASN A 115 14.57 -12.63 42.68
C ASN A 115 13.81 -13.32 41.54
N LEU A 116 12.95 -14.29 41.85
CA LEU A 116 12.16 -15.00 40.84
C LEU A 116 11.02 -14.15 40.26
N GLU A 117 10.39 -13.28 41.05
CA GLU A 117 9.39 -12.32 40.57
C GLU A 117 10.03 -11.32 39.59
N SER A 118 11.23 -10.81 39.91
CA SER A 118 12.02 -9.95 39.00
C SER A 118 12.43 -10.68 37.72
N LEU A 119 12.86 -11.95 37.83
CA LEU A 119 13.17 -12.79 36.68
C LEU A 119 11.92 -13.04 35.82
N HIS A 120 10.78 -13.35 36.44
CA HIS A 120 9.52 -13.59 35.75
C HIS A 120 9.03 -12.36 34.99
N ALA A 121 9.10 -11.17 35.61
CA ALA A 121 8.76 -9.91 34.96
C ALA A 121 9.63 -9.64 33.73
N ARG A 122 10.96 -9.84 33.83
CA ARG A 122 11.88 -9.70 32.68
C ARG A 122 11.56 -10.68 31.55
N LEU A 123 11.17 -11.92 31.88
CA LEU A 123 10.79 -12.91 30.88
C LEU A 123 9.49 -12.53 30.15
N ILE A 124 8.50 -11.98 30.87
CA ILE A 124 7.27 -11.45 30.25
C ILE A 124 7.60 -10.34 29.26
N GLU A 125 8.41 -9.38 29.68
CA GLU A 125 8.80 -8.24 28.83
C GLU A 125 9.56 -8.71 27.60
N GLN A 126 10.51 -9.64 27.77
CA GLN A 126 11.27 -10.19 26.66
C GLN A 126 10.38 -10.93 25.64
N GLU A 127 9.41 -11.73 26.10
CA GLU A 127 8.46 -12.42 25.22
C GLU A 127 7.57 -11.41 24.49
N ARG A 128 7.13 -10.36 25.18
CA ARG A 128 6.35 -9.27 24.58
C ARG A 128 7.14 -8.54 23.49
N GLU A 129 8.37 -8.12 23.77
CA GLU A 129 9.22 -7.45 22.78
C GLU A 129 9.51 -8.32 21.57
N TYR A 130 9.73 -9.62 21.78
CA TYR A 130 9.94 -10.57 20.71
C TYR A 130 8.70 -10.70 19.83
N ASN A 131 7.52 -10.84 20.45
CA ASN A 131 6.25 -10.94 19.73
C ASN A 131 5.92 -9.64 18.99
N GLU A 132 6.20 -8.48 19.58
CA GLU A 132 6.03 -7.17 18.94
C GLU A 132 6.97 -7.02 17.72
N ARG A 133 8.23 -7.44 17.83
CA ARG A 133 9.17 -7.47 16.70
C ARG A 133 8.69 -8.39 15.58
N MET A 134 8.26 -9.60 15.92
CA MET A 134 7.74 -10.55 14.93
C MET A 134 6.47 -10.02 14.23
N ALA A 135 5.58 -9.35 14.97
CA ALA A 135 4.39 -8.73 14.39
C ALA A 135 4.75 -7.55 13.48
N GLN A 136 5.71 -6.72 13.88
CA GLN A 136 6.21 -5.61 13.06
C GLN A 136 6.88 -6.11 11.78
N GLU A 137 7.72 -7.13 11.87
CA GLU A 137 8.33 -7.74 10.67
C GLU A 137 7.28 -8.35 9.74
N ALA A 138 6.28 -9.06 10.28
CA ALA A 138 5.20 -9.61 9.48
C ALA A 138 4.39 -8.51 8.77
N ALA A 139 4.07 -7.41 9.48
CA ALA A 139 3.39 -6.27 8.91
C ALA A 139 4.24 -5.55 7.84
N GLN A 140 5.54 -5.42 8.07
CA GLN A 140 6.46 -4.84 7.07
C GLN A 140 6.53 -5.69 5.82
N ARG A 141 6.66 -7.01 5.94
CA ARG A 141 6.66 -7.91 4.78
C ARG A 141 5.35 -7.81 3.99
N GLN A 142 4.21 -7.76 4.67
CA GLN A 142 2.91 -7.57 4.02
C GLN A 142 2.83 -6.22 3.29
N ALA A 143 3.26 -5.13 3.94
CA ALA A 143 3.28 -3.80 3.32
C ALA A 143 4.22 -3.74 2.11
N GLU A 144 5.37 -4.40 2.18
CA GLU A 144 6.33 -4.48 1.07
C GLU A 144 5.77 -5.31 -0.10
N GLU A 145 5.14 -6.45 0.17
CA GLU A 145 4.47 -7.27 -0.84
C GLU A 145 3.31 -6.51 -1.50
N GLU A 146 2.51 -5.79 -0.73
CA GLU A 146 1.46 -4.92 -1.28
C GLU A 146 2.03 -3.79 -2.13
N ALA A 147 3.12 -3.15 -1.70
CA ALA A 147 3.77 -2.10 -2.47
C ALA A 147 4.33 -2.63 -3.79
N ARG A 148 4.95 -3.82 -3.79
CA ARG A 148 5.42 -4.50 -5.00
C ARG A 148 4.26 -4.84 -5.93
N ALA A 149 3.18 -5.43 -5.41
CA ALA A 149 1.99 -5.76 -6.21
C ALA A 149 1.35 -4.50 -6.83
N ARG A 150 1.31 -3.38 -6.10
CA ARG A 150 0.83 -2.10 -6.64
C ARG A 150 1.74 -1.55 -7.73
N ALA A 151 3.06 -1.61 -7.54
CA ALA A 151 4.01 -1.17 -8.55
C ALA A 151 3.91 -2.01 -9.84
N GLU A 152 3.80 -3.34 -9.71
CA GLU A 152 3.59 -4.24 -10.85
C GLU A 152 2.25 -3.97 -11.56
N ALA A 153 1.17 -3.71 -10.81
CA ALA A 153 -0.12 -3.36 -11.38
C ALA A 153 -0.08 -2.00 -12.10
N GLU A 154 0.64 -1.01 -11.56
CA GLU A 154 0.82 0.29 -12.20
C GLU A 154 1.66 0.17 -13.49
N GLU A 155 2.76 -0.59 -13.48
CA GLU A 155 3.55 -0.86 -14.68
C GLU A 155 2.73 -1.59 -15.76
N ALA A 156 1.93 -2.59 -15.36
CA ALA A 156 1.03 -3.28 -16.29
C ALA A 156 -0.01 -2.33 -16.89
N ALA A 157 -0.59 -1.44 -16.08
CA ALA A 157 -1.54 -0.43 -16.56
C ALA A 157 -0.88 0.57 -17.52
N ARG A 158 0.36 0.99 -17.25
CA ARG A 158 1.12 1.88 -18.15
C ARG A 158 1.42 1.22 -19.48
N ARG A 159 1.86 -0.05 -19.50
CA ARG A 159 2.09 -0.80 -20.75
C ARG A 159 0.82 -0.90 -21.59
N LEU A 160 -0.31 -1.22 -20.96
CA LEU A 160 -1.60 -1.30 -21.65
C LEU A 160 -2.03 0.05 -22.24
N ALA A 161 -1.82 1.15 -21.50
CA ALA A 161 -2.10 2.49 -22.00
C ALA A 161 -1.18 2.89 -23.17
N GLU A 162 0.11 2.54 -23.11
CA GLU A 162 1.07 2.76 -24.20
C GLU A 162 0.71 1.94 -25.45
N GLU A 163 0.33 0.67 -25.28
CA GLU A 163 -0.14 -0.19 -26.38
C GLU A 163 -1.40 0.37 -27.03
N GLN A 164 -2.38 0.82 -26.24
CA GLN A 164 -3.59 1.47 -26.75
C GLN A 164 -3.26 2.75 -27.52
N ALA A 165 -2.38 3.61 -26.97
CA ALA A 165 -1.95 4.82 -27.65
C ALA A 165 -1.21 4.52 -28.96
N ALA A 166 -0.37 3.48 -28.99
CA ALA A 166 0.34 3.05 -30.20
C ALA A 166 -0.64 2.51 -31.26
N GLN A 167 -1.62 1.70 -30.86
CA GLN A 167 -2.68 1.22 -31.77
C GLN A 167 -3.47 2.39 -32.35
N GLN A 168 -3.84 3.37 -31.53
CA GLN A 168 -4.62 4.52 -31.98
C GLN A 168 -3.84 5.37 -32.98
N ARG A 169 -2.53 5.60 -32.73
CA ARG A 169 -1.64 6.23 -33.72
C ARG A 169 -1.51 5.43 -35.01
N ALA A 170 -1.47 4.09 -34.93
CA ALA A 170 -1.42 3.24 -36.12
C ALA A 170 -2.71 3.33 -36.95
N ILE A 171 -3.87 3.38 -36.28
CA ILE A 171 -5.18 3.58 -36.93
C ILE A 171 -5.23 4.96 -37.60
N GLU A 172 -4.82 6.02 -36.89
CA GLU A 172 -4.77 7.38 -37.45
C GLU A 172 -3.82 7.47 -38.66
N ALA A 173 -2.63 6.86 -38.58
CA ALA A 173 -1.68 6.82 -39.68
C ALA A 173 -2.21 6.03 -40.89
N ALA A 174 -2.89 4.90 -40.66
CA ALA A 174 -3.54 4.13 -41.72
C ALA A 174 -4.67 4.93 -42.39
N PHE A 175 -5.45 5.67 -41.59
CA PHE A 175 -6.51 6.55 -42.09
C PHE A 175 -5.95 7.69 -42.94
N GLN A 176 -4.87 8.35 -42.50
CA GLN A 176 -4.20 9.39 -43.29
C GLN A 176 -3.61 8.84 -44.60
N LEU A 177 -3.04 7.63 -44.58
CA LEU A 177 -2.58 6.97 -45.80
C LEU A 177 -3.73 6.67 -46.76
N ALA A 178 -4.86 6.18 -46.24
CA ALA A 178 -6.05 5.95 -47.06
C ALA A 178 -6.58 7.26 -47.68
N GLN A 179 -6.63 8.36 -46.91
CA GLN A 179 -6.99 9.68 -47.45
C GLN A 179 -6.05 10.12 -48.57
N ARG A 180 -4.73 10.00 -48.39
CA ARG A 180 -3.77 10.32 -49.45
C ARG A 180 -3.96 9.48 -50.70
N GLN A 181 -4.25 8.18 -50.56
CA GLN A 181 -4.52 7.33 -51.73
C GLN A 181 -5.80 7.73 -52.45
N VAL A 182 -6.83 8.18 -51.72
CA VAL A 182 -8.05 8.72 -52.33
C VAL A 182 -7.75 10.03 -53.05
N GLU A 183 -7.04 10.97 -52.43
CA GLU A 183 -6.65 12.24 -53.06
C GLU A 183 -5.76 12.03 -54.30
N GLU A 184 -4.79 11.12 -54.24
CA GLU A 184 -3.95 10.75 -55.38
C GLU A 184 -4.77 10.09 -56.50
N ALA A 185 -5.72 9.22 -56.16
CA ALA A 185 -6.63 8.61 -57.13
C ALA A 185 -7.59 9.63 -57.76
N GLU A 186 -8.11 10.58 -56.97
CA GLU A 186 -8.91 11.70 -57.47
C GLU A 186 -8.10 12.59 -58.40
N HIS A 187 -6.86 12.91 -58.04
CA HIS A 187 -5.97 13.67 -58.91
C HIS A 187 -5.66 12.92 -60.21
N ALA A 188 -5.37 11.62 -60.16
CA ALA A 188 -5.14 10.80 -61.33
C ALA A 188 -6.38 10.72 -62.24
N LEU A 189 -7.59 10.62 -61.66
CA LEU A 189 -8.85 10.65 -62.39
C LEU A 189 -9.10 12.03 -63.00
N ALA A 190 -8.83 13.12 -62.29
CA ALA A 190 -8.97 14.48 -62.82
C ALA A 190 -8.00 14.73 -63.99
N LEU A 191 -6.77 14.23 -63.89
CA LEU A 191 -5.76 14.34 -64.94
C LEU A 191 -6.18 13.55 -66.19
N ARG A 192 -6.68 12.32 -66.00
CA ARG A 192 -7.25 11.51 -67.07
C ARG A 192 -8.47 12.18 -67.71
N ASN A 193 -9.38 12.74 -66.93
CA ASN A 193 -10.55 13.46 -67.46
C ASN A 193 -10.14 14.71 -68.26
N ALA A 194 -9.10 15.43 -67.81
CA ALA A 194 -8.56 16.58 -68.55
C ALA A 194 -7.89 16.16 -69.86
N GLU A 195 -7.18 15.03 -69.88
CA GLU A 195 -6.61 14.45 -71.10
C GLU A 195 -7.70 13.97 -72.06
N GLU A 196 -8.75 13.31 -71.58
CA GLU A 196 -9.89 12.89 -72.40
C GLU A 196 -10.68 14.09 -72.93
N ALA A 197 -10.82 15.17 -72.16
CA ALA A 197 -11.43 16.43 -72.63
C ALA A 197 -10.58 17.10 -73.72
N ARG A 198 -9.26 17.17 -73.54
CA ARG A 198 -8.33 17.69 -74.55
C ARG A 198 -8.29 16.84 -75.81
N ALA A 199 -8.38 15.52 -75.68
CA ALA A 199 -8.46 14.61 -76.82
C ALA A 199 -9.75 14.82 -77.62
N LYS A 200 -10.90 14.97 -76.94
CA LYS A 200 -12.18 15.30 -77.58
C LYS A 200 -12.19 16.68 -78.22
N GLU A 201 -11.60 17.70 -77.59
CA GLU A 201 -11.43 19.02 -78.21
C GLU A 201 -10.50 18.96 -79.43
N ALA A 202 -9.39 18.23 -79.35
CA ALA A 202 -8.48 18.06 -80.48
C ALA A 202 -9.13 17.29 -81.64
N GLU A 203 -9.96 16.27 -81.35
CA GLU A 203 -10.77 15.57 -82.34
C GLU A 203 -11.86 16.47 -82.93
N SER A 204 -12.55 17.27 -82.11
CA SER A 204 -13.54 18.24 -82.58
C SER A 204 -12.90 19.30 -83.48
N ASN A 205 -11.75 19.85 -83.08
CA ASN A 205 -11.02 20.84 -83.86
C ASN A 205 -10.50 20.24 -85.17
N ARG A 206 -9.95 19.01 -85.16
CA ARG A 206 -9.60 18.29 -86.39
C ARG A 206 -10.81 18.01 -87.27
N ALA A 207 -11.96 17.67 -86.70
CA ALA A 207 -13.18 17.41 -87.44
C ALA A 207 -13.68 18.70 -88.14
N ILE A 208 -13.61 19.85 -87.47
CA ILE A 208 -13.96 21.17 -88.03
C ILE A 208 -12.95 21.56 -89.13
N GLU A 209 -11.66 21.34 -88.89
CA GLU A 209 -10.58 21.67 -89.83
C GLU A 209 -10.63 20.78 -91.10
N MET A 210 -11.02 19.51 -90.97
CA MET A 210 -11.21 18.59 -92.11
C MET A 210 -12.49 18.85 -92.92
N THR A 211 -13.56 19.37 -92.32
CA THR A 211 -14.83 19.62 -93.04
C THR A 211 -14.90 20.99 -93.70
N PHE A 212 -14.29 22.03 -93.12
CA PHE A 212 -14.44 23.41 -93.60
C PHE A 212 -13.13 24.06 -94.08
N GLY A 213 -11.98 23.41 -93.87
CA GLY A 213 -10.66 23.92 -94.27
C GLY A 213 -10.09 25.01 -93.33
N PRO A 214 -8.76 25.25 -93.36
CA PRO A 214 -8.07 26.08 -92.38
C PRO A 214 -8.45 27.57 -92.45
N GLU A 215 -8.97 28.03 -93.60
CA GLU A 215 -9.39 29.40 -93.83
C GLU A 215 -10.73 29.71 -93.14
N ALA A 216 -11.69 28.77 -93.18
CA ALA A 216 -12.98 28.92 -92.51
C ALA A 216 -12.86 28.91 -90.98
N SER A 217 -11.96 28.09 -90.42
CA SER A 217 -11.68 28.10 -88.98
C SER A 217 -11.14 29.45 -88.50
N ARG A 218 -10.34 30.11 -89.35
CA ARG A 218 -9.76 31.43 -89.05
C ARG A 218 -10.78 32.57 -89.16
N GLU A 219 -11.73 32.45 -90.09
CA GLU A 219 -12.87 33.37 -90.20
C GLU A 219 -13.83 33.23 -89.02
N ILE A 220 -14.10 32.00 -88.55
CA ILE A 220 -14.92 31.75 -87.36
C ILE A 220 -14.26 32.34 -86.12
N ASP A 221 -12.95 32.15 -85.93
CA ASP A 221 -12.21 32.74 -84.80
C ASP A 221 -12.23 34.28 -84.83
N ASN A 222 -12.09 34.87 -86.02
CA ASN A 222 -12.20 36.32 -86.19
C ASN A 222 -13.63 36.81 -85.92
N ALA A 223 -14.66 36.10 -86.38
CA ALA A 223 -16.06 36.43 -86.12
C ALA A 223 -16.39 36.33 -84.62
N ILE A 224 -15.87 35.32 -83.91
CA ILE A 224 -16.03 35.17 -82.46
C ILE A 224 -15.34 36.31 -81.71
N LYS A 225 -14.13 36.72 -82.13
CA LYS A 225 -13.44 37.89 -81.55
C LYS A 225 -14.21 39.19 -81.77
N VAL A 226 -14.75 39.39 -82.97
CA VAL A 226 -15.59 40.57 -83.27
C VAL A 226 -16.87 40.54 -82.45
N LEU A 227 -17.53 39.39 -82.33
CA LEU A 227 -18.74 39.25 -81.52
C LEU A 227 -18.46 39.53 -80.05
N ARG A 228 -17.36 39.02 -79.49
CA ARG A 228 -16.95 39.31 -78.12
C ARG A 228 -16.68 40.80 -77.91
N GLY A 229 -15.96 41.44 -78.83
CA GLY A 229 -15.74 42.89 -78.79
C GLY A 229 -17.05 43.67 -78.88
N THR A 230 -18.01 43.20 -79.68
CA THR A 230 -19.32 43.83 -79.84
C THR A 230 -20.17 43.67 -78.57
N ILE A 231 -20.11 42.52 -77.91
CA ILE A 231 -20.77 42.27 -76.62
C ILE A 231 -20.14 43.11 -75.50
N GLU A 232 -18.80 43.19 -75.43
CA GLU A 232 -18.11 44.04 -74.46
C GLU A 232 -18.44 45.54 -74.69
N ILE A 233 -18.54 46.00 -75.94
CA ILE A 233 -19.01 47.34 -76.28
C ILE A 233 -20.48 47.52 -75.88
N ALA A 234 -21.36 46.57 -76.19
CA ALA A 234 -22.78 46.65 -75.85
C ALA A 234 -23.01 46.66 -74.33
N ILE A 235 -22.24 45.89 -73.55
CA ILE A 235 -22.27 45.92 -72.09
C ILE A 235 -21.82 47.29 -71.58
N THR A 236 -20.77 47.86 -72.17
CA THR A 236 -20.26 49.19 -71.81
C THR A 236 -21.25 50.30 -72.16
N ASP A 237 -21.89 50.23 -73.34
CA ASP A 237 -22.86 51.21 -73.82
C ASP A 237 -24.18 51.14 -73.03
N PHE A 238 -24.63 49.93 -72.68
CA PHE A 238 -25.76 49.70 -71.78
C PHE A 238 -25.47 50.25 -70.37
N SER A 239 -24.25 50.01 -69.84
CA SER A 239 -23.83 50.55 -68.54
C SER A 239 -23.76 52.09 -68.55
N ASN A 240 -23.34 52.72 -69.64
CA ASN A 240 -23.31 54.17 -69.80
C ASN A 240 -24.72 54.77 -69.96
N THR A 241 -25.62 54.09 -70.68
CA THR A 241 -27.01 54.52 -70.87
C THR A 241 -27.81 54.47 -69.56
N ILE A 242 -27.63 53.41 -68.76
CA ILE A 242 -28.20 53.32 -67.41
C ILE A 242 -27.65 54.44 -66.52
N SER A 243 -26.36 54.74 -66.60
CA SER A 243 -25.74 55.81 -65.79
C SER A 243 -26.24 57.22 -66.16
N ALA A 244 -26.55 57.47 -67.44
CA ALA A 244 -27.09 58.75 -67.92
C ALA A 244 -28.61 58.92 -67.70
N HIS A 245 -29.35 57.84 -67.46
CA HIS A 245 -30.80 57.84 -67.15
C HIS A 245 -31.12 57.45 -65.68
N GLY A 246 -30.09 57.37 -64.82
CA GLY A 246 -30.19 57.01 -63.39
C GLY A 246 -30.77 58.09 -62.45
N ALA A 247 -31.71 58.89 -62.94
CA ALA A 247 -32.65 59.67 -62.13
C ALA A 247 -34.11 59.29 -62.49
N LEU A 248 -34.34 58.03 -62.83
CA LEU A 248 -35.67 57.46 -63.04
C LEU A 248 -36.07 56.60 -61.84
N ASP A 249 -36.68 57.30 -60.89
CA ASP A 249 -37.91 56.92 -60.17
C ASP A 249 -38.05 55.43 -59.78
N MET A 250 -37.48 55.08 -58.62
CA MET A 250 -37.70 53.82 -57.89
C MET A 250 -39.20 53.53 -57.57
N SER A 251 -40.09 54.49 -57.82
CA SER A 251 -41.54 54.40 -57.64
C SER A 251 -42.23 53.39 -58.58
N GLN A 252 -41.64 53.05 -59.73
CA GLN A 252 -42.27 52.14 -60.70
C GLN A 252 -41.97 50.65 -60.47
N LEU A 253 -40.90 50.33 -59.73
CA LEU A 253 -40.57 48.94 -59.37
C LEU A 253 -41.47 48.39 -58.25
N GLU A 254 -41.89 49.26 -57.31
CA GLU A 254 -42.88 48.90 -56.28
C GLU A 254 -44.28 48.64 -56.86
N ALA A 255 -44.64 49.28 -57.97
CA ALA A 255 -45.94 49.08 -58.63
C ALA A 255 -46.06 47.70 -59.32
N ILE A 256 -44.94 47.11 -59.77
CA ILE A 256 -44.93 45.77 -60.40
C ILE A 256 -44.90 44.66 -59.34
N GLN A 257 -44.21 44.89 -58.23
CA GLN A 257 -44.14 43.91 -57.13
C GLN A 257 -45.49 43.73 -56.41
N ASN A 258 -46.31 44.79 -56.34
CA ASN A 258 -47.64 44.75 -55.73
C ASN A 258 -48.76 44.21 -56.63
N MET A 259 -48.54 43.97 -57.92
CA MET A 259 -49.53 43.33 -58.82
C MET A 259 -49.38 41.81 -58.95
N SER A 260 -48.28 41.21 -58.47
CA SER A 260 -48.07 39.75 -58.57
C SER A 260 -48.60 38.97 -57.35
N THR A 261 -49.27 39.61 -56.40
CA THR A 261 -49.84 39.00 -55.18
C THR A 261 -51.36 39.00 -55.12
N VAL A 262 -52.04 39.22 -56.26
CA VAL A 262 -53.49 39.00 -56.39
C VAL A 262 -53.77 38.18 -57.65
N HIS A 263 -53.52 36.87 -57.57
CA HIS A 263 -54.37 35.77 -58.07
C HIS A 263 -53.70 34.41 -57.85
#